data_AF-A0A6P6WYP1-F1
#
_entry.id   AF-A0A6P6WYP1-F1
#
_cell.length_a   1.000
_cell.length_b   1.000
_cell.length_c   1.000
_cell.angle_alpha   90.00
_cell.angle_beta   90.00
_cell.angle_gamma   90.00
#
_symmetry.space_group_name_H-M   'P 1'
#
loop_
_entity.id
_entity.type
_entity.pdbx_description
1 polymer ?
#
loop_
_entity_poly.entity_id
_entity_poly.type
_entity_poly.pdbx_seq_one_letter_code
_entity_poly.pdbx_strand_id
1 'polypeptide(L)'
;MQEGITPNARPNTSGGSRPTVPARVYAIDDQPVPDFSEVVEGTLPIFHRLAKVLIDPGATHSFVNPSFMSGIDVKPVRLPFDLEVRTPMGNKKIITSLTYKNCEFWIGERKMLVDLISLDIKGYDVIIGMDFLGQYHAKLDCERKW
;
A
#
# COMPACT_ATOMS: atom_id res chain seq x y z
N MET A 1 -41.49 -27.57 -44.85
CA MET A 1 -40.06 -27.60 -44.45
C MET A 1 -39.43 -26.39 -45.13
N GLN A 2 -38.79 -25.42 -44.48
CA GLN A 2 -38.34 -25.26 -43.10
C GLN A 2 -38.05 -23.76 -42.89
N GLU A 3 -38.23 -23.30 -41.65
CA GLU A 3 -38.20 -21.91 -41.21
C GLU A 3 -36.81 -21.27 -41.28
N GLY A 4 -36.78 -19.95 -41.46
CA GLY A 4 -35.59 -19.13 -41.27
C GLY A 4 -35.27 -18.97 -39.78
N ILE A 5 -34.03 -19.29 -39.40
CA ILE A 5 -33.46 -18.91 -38.10
C ILE A 5 -31.97 -18.59 -38.32
N THR A 6 -31.61 -17.33 -38.11
CA THR A 6 -30.23 -16.89 -37.91
C THR A 6 -29.75 -17.33 -36.52
N PRO A 7 -28.57 -17.96 -36.35
CA PRO A 7 -27.95 -18.09 -35.05
C PRO A 7 -27.14 -16.83 -34.75
N ASN A 8 -27.66 -16.07 -33.80
CA ASN A 8 -27.01 -14.98 -33.10
C ASN A 8 -25.73 -15.51 -32.42
N ALA A 9 -24.54 -15.15 -32.92
CA ALA A 9 -23.27 -15.45 -32.25
C ALA A 9 -22.99 -14.33 -31.24
N ARG A 10 -23.07 -14.71 -29.95
CA ARG A 10 -22.82 -13.89 -28.77
C ARG A 10 -21.47 -13.16 -28.88
N PRO A 11 -21.35 -11.88 -28.48
CA PRO A 11 -20.05 -11.29 -28.29
C PRO A 11 -19.37 -12.02 -27.12
N ASN A 12 -18.26 -12.69 -27.41
CA ASN A 12 -17.33 -13.17 -26.40
C ASN A 12 -16.85 -11.97 -25.59
N THR A 13 -17.36 -11.83 -24.37
CA THR A 13 -16.74 -11.00 -23.36
C THR A 13 -15.45 -11.68 -22.92
N SER A 14 -14.36 -11.47 -23.66
CA SER A 14 -13.02 -11.74 -23.16
C SER A 14 -12.71 -10.70 -22.09
N GLY A 15 -13.19 -10.93 -20.87
CA GLY A 15 -12.72 -10.25 -19.68
C GLY A 15 -11.27 -10.63 -19.44
N GLY A 16 -10.35 -9.88 -20.05
CA GLY A 16 -8.92 -10.05 -19.79
C GLY A 16 -8.64 -9.77 -18.33
N SER A 17 -8.18 -10.78 -17.59
CA SER A 17 -7.68 -10.60 -16.23
C SER A 17 -6.47 -9.67 -16.26
N ARG A 18 -6.44 -8.65 -15.39
CA ARG A 18 -5.32 -7.73 -15.27
C ARG A 18 -4.11 -8.47 -14.69
N PRO A 19 -2.87 -8.17 -15.14
CA PRO A 19 -1.68 -8.77 -14.55
C PRO A 19 -1.62 -8.46 -13.06
N THR A 20 -1.31 -9.46 -12.24
CA THR A 20 -1.19 -9.34 -10.78
C THR A 20 0.28 -9.41 -10.35
N VAL A 21 0.70 -8.49 -9.47
CA VAL A 21 2.05 -8.40 -8.92
C VAL A 21 2.00 -8.64 -7.41
N PRO A 22 2.86 -9.49 -6.82
CA PRO A 22 2.84 -9.74 -5.38
C PRO A 22 3.44 -8.57 -4.59
N ALA A 23 2.82 -8.23 -3.46
CA ALA A 23 3.34 -7.32 -2.45
C ALA A 23 3.15 -7.93 -1.04
N ARG A 24 3.93 -7.48 -0.07
CA ARG A 24 3.87 -7.94 1.33
C ARG A 24 3.79 -6.75 2.27
N VAL A 25 3.06 -6.91 3.37
CA VAL A 25 2.85 -5.92 4.45
C VAL A 25 2.67 -6.64 5.78
N TYR A 26 3.20 -6.10 6.89
CA TYR A 26 3.11 -6.76 8.18
C TYR A 26 2.03 -6.27 9.17
N ALA A 27 1.33 -5.17 8.88
CA ALA A 27 0.44 -4.50 9.87
C ALA A 27 -1.03 -4.35 9.46
N ILE A 28 -1.66 -5.39 8.92
CA ILE A 28 -3.06 -5.32 8.45
C ILE A 28 -4.08 -5.73 9.53
N ASP A 29 -3.67 -6.33 10.64
CA ASP A 29 -4.57 -6.91 11.65
C ASP A 29 -4.46 -6.21 13.03
N ASP A 30 -5.56 -6.21 13.81
CA ASP A 30 -5.74 -5.55 15.13
C ASP A 30 -5.08 -6.30 16.31
N GLN A 31 -4.28 -7.34 16.06
CA GLN A 31 -3.63 -8.10 17.12
C GLN A 31 -2.33 -7.41 17.55
N PRO A 32 -1.97 -7.45 18.85
CA PRO A 32 -0.66 -6.99 19.29
C PRO A 32 0.41 -7.71 18.46
N VAL A 33 1.26 -6.93 17.80
CA VAL A 33 2.45 -7.43 17.12
C VAL A 33 3.21 -8.27 18.16
N PRO A 34 3.54 -9.54 17.86
CA PRO A 34 4.24 -10.41 18.80
C PRO A 34 5.49 -9.70 19.35
N ASP A 35 5.68 -9.79 20.67
CA ASP A 35 6.72 -9.13 21.47
C ASP A 35 7.90 -8.51 20.71
N PHE A 36 7.99 -7.18 20.82
CA PHE A 36 8.98 -6.22 20.33
C PHE A 36 10.39 -6.74 20.01
N SER A 37 10.82 -6.55 18.75
CA SER A 37 12.23 -6.28 18.39
C SER A 37 12.47 -5.66 17.00
N GLU A 38 11.55 -5.78 16.03
CA GLU A 38 11.86 -5.44 14.62
C GLU A 38 11.01 -4.33 14.01
N VAL A 39 10.12 -3.72 14.80
CA VAL A 39 9.18 -2.72 14.31
C VAL A 39 9.57 -1.34 14.82
N VAL A 40 9.84 -0.41 13.91
CA VAL A 40 10.08 1.00 14.25
C VAL A 40 8.82 1.79 13.93
N GLU A 41 8.17 2.25 14.98
CA GLU A 41 6.98 3.10 14.90
C GLU A 41 7.35 4.55 15.19
N GLY A 42 6.64 5.48 14.56
CA GLY A 42 6.82 6.90 14.84
C GLY A 42 5.63 7.73 14.40
N THR A 43 5.58 8.97 14.86
CA THR A 43 4.63 9.97 14.36
C THR A 43 5.38 10.92 13.44
N LEU A 44 5.00 10.96 12.16
CA LEU A 44 5.65 11.82 11.17
C LEU A 44 4.65 12.79 10.53
N PRO A 45 5.05 14.03 10.23
CA PRO A 45 4.25 14.95 9.45
C PRO A 45 4.24 14.54 7.96
N ILE A 46 3.06 14.17 7.47
CA ILE A 46 2.78 13.86 6.06
C ILE A 46 1.70 14.83 5.60
N PHE A 47 1.97 15.60 4.54
CA PHE A 47 1.10 16.71 4.09
C PHE A 47 0.66 17.65 5.23
N HIS A 48 1.59 18.00 6.12
CA HIS A 48 1.34 18.83 7.31
C HIS A 48 0.33 18.24 8.33
N ARG A 49 0.01 16.95 8.24
CA ARG A 49 -0.79 16.21 9.22
C ARG A 49 0.09 15.18 9.92
N LEU A 50 -0.10 15.03 11.23
CA LEU A 50 0.59 13.98 11.97
C LEU A 50 -0.01 12.62 11.58
N ALA A 51 0.83 11.72 11.08
CA ALA A 51 0.49 10.36 10.73
C ALA A 51 1.13 9.40 11.73
N LYS A 52 0.40 8.38 12.16
CA LYS A 52 0.98 7.21 12.84
C LYS A 52 1.62 6.31 11.78
N VAL A 53 2.93 6.23 11.79
CA VAL A 53 3.75 5.57 10.78
C VAL A 53 4.39 4.30 11.31
N LEU A 54 4.33 3.26 10.50
CA LEU A 54 5.11 2.05 10.66
C LEU A 54 6.27 2.02 9.67
N ILE A 55 7.50 1.81 10.13
CA ILE A 55 8.63 1.46 9.27
C ILE A 55 8.73 -0.06 9.20
N ASP A 56 8.49 -0.63 8.03
CA ASP A 56 8.40 -2.07 7.81
C ASP A 56 9.38 -2.50 6.69
N PRO A 57 10.62 -2.90 7.04
CA PRO A 57 11.57 -3.44 6.06
C PRO A 57 11.09 -4.72 5.37
N GLY A 58 10.08 -5.41 5.92
CA GLY A 58 9.43 -6.56 5.29
C GLY A 58 8.41 -6.15 4.21
N ALA A 59 7.95 -4.90 4.22
CA ALA A 59 7.06 -4.38 3.19
C ALA A 59 7.83 -4.02 1.92
N THR A 60 7.38 -4.56 0.78
CA THR A 60 8.00 -4.26 -0.52
C THR A 60 7.72 -2.85 -1.02
N HIS A 61 6.60 -2.28 -0.59
CA HIS A 61 6.07 -1.00 -1.04
C HIS A 61 5.59 -0.20 0.17
N SER A 62 5.36 1.09 -0.02
CA SER A 62 4.77 1.96 0.99
C SER A 62 3.25 2.06 0.79
N PHE A 63 2.51 2.14 1.90
CA PHE A 63 1.05 2.07 1.92
C PHE A 63 0.45 3.19 2.76
N VAL A 64 -0.77 3.61 2.43
CA VAL A 64 -1.53 4.60 3.19
C VAL A 64 -2.97 4.17 3.39
N ASN A 65 -3.49 4.42 4.58
CA ASN A 65 -4.89 4.27 4.88
C ASN A 65 -5.70 5.34 4.10
N PRO A 66 -6.65 4.95 3.23
CA PRO A 66 -7.43 5.91 2.44
C PRO A 66 -8.14 6.97 3.30
N SER A 67 -8.49 6.65 4.55
CA SER A 67 -9.10 7.60 5.48
C SER A 67 -8.17 8.75 5.86
N PHE A 68 -6.86 8.50 6.02
CA PHE A 68 -5.85 9.53 6.27
C PHE A 68 -5.73 10.52 5.10
N MET A 69 -5.91 10.02 3.88
CA MET A 69 -5.90 10.84 2.65
C MET A 69 -7.17 11.69 2.47
N SER A 70 -8.20 11.51 3.31
CA SER A 70 -9.44 12.28 3.22
C SER A 70 -9.19 13.78 3.42
N GLY A 71 -9.59 14.60 2.44
CA GLY A 71 -9.40 16.05 2.47
C GLY A 71 -7.96 16.51 2.19
N ILE A 72 -7.08 15.63 1.72
CA ILE A 72 -5.79 15.99 1.11
C ILE A 72 -6.02 16.14 -0.40
N ASP A 73 -5.54 17.23 -1.00
CA ASP A 73 -5.71 17.50 -2.45
C ASP A 73 -4.71 16.70 -3.31
N VAL A 74 -4.71 15.38 -3.11
CA VAL A 74 -3.96 14.42 -3.93
C VAL A 74 -4.89 13.31 -4.33
N LYS A 75 -5.15 13.19 -5.64
CA LYS A 75 -6.04 12.16 -6.17
C LYS A 75 -5.29 10.85 -6.37
N PRO A 76 -5.87 9.69 -6.01
CA PRO A 76 -5.25 8.42 -6.33
C PRO A 76 -5.32 8.17 -7.84
N VAL A 77 -4.26 7.57 -8.38
CA VAL A 77 -4.20 7.07 -9.76
C VAL A 77 -4.24 5.55 -9.75
N ARG A 78 -4.73 4.96 -10.85
CA ARG A 78 -4.77 3.51 -10.99
C ARG A 78 -3.47 2.98 -11.58
N LEU A 79 -2.87 2.00 -10.92
CA LEU A 79 -1.71 1.25 -11.42
C LEU A 79 -2.07 0.48 -12.70
N PRO A 80 -1.10 0.14 -13.55
CA PRO A 80 -1.35 -0.68 -14.74
C PRO A 80 -1.58 -2.17 -14.43
N PHE A 81 -1.31 -2.59 -13.20
CA PHE A 81 -1.49 -3.95 -12.67
C PHE A 81 -2.28 -3.91 -11.36
N ASP A 82 -2.69 -5.09 -10.90
CA ASP A 82 -3.26 -5.28 -9.58
C ASP A 82 -2.16 -5.79 -8.62
N LEU A 83 -2.12 -5.26 -7.41
CA LEU A 83 -1.19 -5.71 -6.36
C LEU A 83 -1.90 -6.69 -5.43
N GLU A 84 -1.37 -7.91 -5.34
CA GLU A 84 -1.78 -8.89 -4.33
C GLU A 84 -0.94 -8.67 -3.07
N VAL A 85 -1.50 -7.95 -2.11
CA VAL A 85 -0.89 -7.72 -0.81
C VAL A 85 -1.17 -8.91 0.09
N ARG A 86 -0.10 -9.55 0.58
CA ARG A 86 -0.17 -10.62 1.57
C ARG A 86 0.18 -10.10 2.95
N THR A 87 -0.64 -10.45 3.93
CA THR A 87 -0.31 -10.31 5.35
C THR A 87 0.69 -11.40 5.76
N PRO A 88 1.47 -11.23 6.84
CA PRO A 88 2.48 -12.20 7.26
C PRO A 88 1.85 -13.51 7.70
N MET A 89 0.64 -13.45 8.23
CA MET A 89 -0.15 -14.61 8.63
C MET A 89 -0.68 -15.41 7.43
N GLY A 90 -0.49 -14.92 6.19
CA GLY A 90 -0.72 -15.65 4.95
C GLY A 90 -2.17 -15.99 4.62
N ASN A 91 -3.11 -15.74 5.53
CA ASN A 91 -4.52 -16.12 5.42
C ASN A 91 -5.37 -15.09 4.66
N LYS A 92 -4.92 -13.83 4.58
CA LYS A 92 -5.64 -12.75 3.90
C LYS A 92 -4.84 -12.21 2.72
N LYS A 93 -5.46 -12.27 1.55
CA LYS A 93 -4.98 -11.63 0.33
C LYS A 93 -5.85 -10.41 0.06
N ILE A 94 -5.22 -9.25 -0.09
CA ILE A 94 -5.93 -8.01 -0.44
C ILE A 94 -5.45 -7.57 -1.81
N ILE A 95 -6.39 -7.30 -2.71
CA ILE A 95 -6.10 -6.77 -4.03
C ILE A 95 -6.29 -5.26 -4.01
N THR A 96 -5.26 -4.50 -4.40
CA THR A 96 -5.37 -3.05 -4.60
C THR A 96 -4.69 -2.63 -5.90
N SER A 97 -5.13 -1.52 -6.47
CA SER A 97 -4.53 -0.95 -7.69
C SER A 97 -4.52 0.58 -7.65
N LEU A 98 -4.82 1.19 -6.50
CA LEU A 98 -4.82 2.64 -6.35
C LEU A 98 -3.54 3.10 -5.65
N THR A 99 -2.94 4.18 -6.13
CA THR A 99 -1.73 4.76 -5.56
C THR A 99 -1.83 6.29 -5.56
N TYR A 100 -1.38 6.91 -4.49
CA TYR A 100 -1.14 8.34 -4.41
C TYR A 100 0.33 8.60 -4.75
N LYS A 101 0.56 9.45 -5.75
CA LYS A 101 1.91 9.69 -6.28
C LYS A 101 2.55 10.91 -5.62
N ASN A 102 3.87 10.86 -5.45
CA ASN A 102 4.69 11.97 -4.95
C ASN A 102 4.16 12.56 -3.63
N CYS A 103 3.78 11.70 -2.68
CA CYS A 103 3.33 12.13 -1.38
C CYS A 103 4.47 12.76 -0.59
N GLU A 104 4.24 13.97 -0.08
CA GLU A 104 5.26 14.75 0.62
C GLU A 104 5.26 14.43 2.12
N PHE A 105 6.41 14.07 2.65
CA PHE A 105 6.64 13.94 4.09
C PHE A 105 7.96 14.62 4.48
N TRP A 106 8.07 14.93 5.77
CA TRP A 106 9.23 15.65 6.32
C TRP A 106 9.90 14.83 7.42
N ILE A 107 11.22 14.70 7.33
CA ILE A 107 12.08 14.18 8.41
C ILE A 107 13.05 15.28 8.78
N GLY A 108 12.85 15.86 9.98
CA GLY A 108 13.48 17.13 10.34
C GLY A 108 13.15 18.21 9.31
N GLU A 109 14.17 18.83 8.72
CA GLU A 109 14.02 19.89 7.70
C GLU A 109 14.09 19.35 6.27
N ARG A 110 14.15 18.03 6.08
CA ARG A 110 14.25 17.44 4.74
C ARG A 110 12.88 17.05 4.23
N LYS A 111 12.48 17.68 3.12
CA LYS A 111 11.35 17.25 2.32
C LYS A 111 11.72 16.02 1.50
N MET A 112 10.83 15.05 1.49
CA MET A 112 11.04 13.78 0.84
C MET A 112 9.73 13.34 0.16
N LEU A 113 9.85 12.52 -0.87
CA LEU A 113 8.72 12.04 -1.68
C LEU A 113 8.62 10.52 -1.63
N VAL A 114 7.39 10.01 -1.57
CA VAL A 114 7.06 8.59 -1.60
C VAL A 114 5.75 8.35 -2.36
N ASP A 115 5.67 7.25 -3.12
CA ASP A 115 4.40 6.79 -3.67
C ASP A 115 3.71 5.89 -2.65
N LEU A 116 2.45 6.18 -2.32
CA LEU A 116 1.70 5.45 -1.31
C LEU A 116 0.57 4.65 -1.95
N ILE A 117 0.60 3.33 -1.81
CA ILE A 117 -0.48 2.46 -2.28
C ILE A 117 -1.65 2.50 -1.30
N SER A 118 -2.86 2.69 -1.82
CA SER A 118 -4.07 2.77 -1.01
C SER A 118 -4.45 1.39 -0.48
N LEU A 119 -4.50 1.25 0.84
CA LEU A 119 -4.82 0.00 1.52
C LEU A 119 -5.47 0.29 2.88
N ASP A 120 -6.55 -0.42 3.25
CA ASP A 120 -7.10 -0.31 4.61
C ASP A 120 -6.14 -1.01 5.60
N ILE A 121 -5.35 -0.18 6.28
CA ILE A 121 -4.34 -0.58 7.26
C ILE A 121 -4.94 -0.40 8.65
N LYS A 122 -4.82 -1.41 9.51
CA LYS A 122 -5.30 -1.33 10.90
C LYS A 122 -4.22 -0.76 11.80
N GLY A 123 -4.59 0.15 12.69
CA GLY A 123 -3.69 0.71 13.69
C GLY A 123 -2.64 1.71 13.20
N TYR A 124 -2.50 1.96 11.89
CA TYR A 124 -1.55 2.93 11.31
C TYR A 124 -2.18 3.73 10.17
N ASP A 125 -1.68 4.95 9.98
CA ASP A 125 -2.04 5.80 8.85
C ASP A 125 -1.18 5.47 7.62
N VAL A 126 0.11 5.20 7.83
CA VAL A 126 1.09 4.94 6.77
C VAL A 126 2.02 3.80 7.17
N ILE A 127 2.36 2.96 6.19
CA ILE A 127 3.45 2.00 6.27
C ILE A 127 4.53 2.42 5.26
N ILE A 128 5.75 2.53 5.72
CA ILE A 128 6.92 2.86 4.91
C ILE A 128 7.70 1.57 4.65
N GLY A 129 7.74 1.18 3.38
CA GLY A 129 8.39 -0.04 2.93
C GLY A 129 9.73 0.19 2.24
N MET A 130 10.25 -0.88 1.64
CA MET A 130 11.57 -0.92 1.01
C MET A 130 11.70 -0.08 -0.26
N ASP A 131 10.60 0.22 -0.94
CA ASP A 131 10.57 1.19 -2.05
C ASP A 131 11.10 2.56 -1.60
N PHE A 132 10.64 3.01 -0.45
CA PHE A 132 11.06 4.24 0.18
C PHE A 132 12.43 4.11 0.87
N LEU A 133 12.59 3.11 1.76
CA LEU A 133 13.81 2.95 2.56
C LEU A 133 15.04 2.74 1.67
N GLY A 134 14.88 1.96 0.59
CA GLY A 134 15.93 1.74 -0.40
C GLY A 134 16.26 2.99 -1.20
N GLN A 135 15.25 3.75 -1.63
CA GLN A 135 15.43 4.99 -2.40
C GLN A 135 16.28 6.01 -1.65
N TYR A 136 16.11 6.13 -0.33
CA TYR A 136 16.81 7.12 0.48
C TYR A 136 17.96 6.55 1.30
N HIS A 137 18.37 5.31 1.04
CA HIS A 137 19.44 4.62 1.75
C HIS A 137 19.27 4.70 3.28
N ALA A 138 18.03 4.54 3.75
CA ALA A 138 17.71 4.62 5.16
C ALA A 138 18.44 3.51 5.93
N LYS A 139 18.97 3.86 7.10
CA LYS A 139 19.58 2.91 8.03
C LYS A 139 18.70 2.82 9.26
N LEU A 140 18.24 1.61 9.55
CA LEU A 140 17.52 1.31 10.77
C LEU A 140 18.54 0.94 11.84
N ASP A 141 18.76 1.82 12.80
CA ASP A 141 19.58 1.53 13.98
C ASP A 141 18.66 1.03 15.10
N CYS A 142 18.59 -0.29 15.24
CA CYS A 142 17.77 -0.95 16.26
C CYS A 142 18.49 -1.11 17.61
N GLU A 143 19.75 -0.69 17.72
CA GLU A 143 20.50 -0.79 18.99
C GLU A 143 20.01 0.23 20.01
N ARG A 144 19.39 1.33 19.55
CA ARG A 144 18.84 2.39 20.39
C ARG A 144 17.34 2.49 20.19
N LYS A 145 16.59 2.23 21.26
CA LYS A 145 15.16 2.58 21.31
C LYS A 145 15.06 4.10 21.47
N TRP A 146 14.28 4.73 20.60
CA TRP A 146 14.02 6.18 20.61
C TRP A 146 12.85 6.50 21.55
#